data_AF-A0A519TSP7-F1
#
_entry.id   AF-A0A519TSP7-F1
#
_cell.length_a   1.000
_cell.length_b   1.000
_cell.length_c   1.000
_cell.angle_alpha   90.00
_cell.angle_beta   90.00
_cell.angle_gamma   90.00
#
_symmetry.space_group_name_H-M   'P 1'
#
loop_
_entity.id
_entity.type
_entity.pdbx_description
1 polymer ?
#
loop_
_entity_poly.entity_id
_entity_poly.type
_entity_poly.pdbx_seq_one_letter_code
_entity_poly.pdbx_strand_id
1 'polypeptide(L)'
;MTKKENYRTIVKELKSDYPKLSEFELLSLAIQIERNQILENGLVVSSDDSNPTGLEAIAISLGYTDKQLSTTITDVLLDMANKR
;
A
#
# COMPACT_ATOMS: atom_id res chain seq x y z
N MET A 1 -3.15 2.02 10.73
CA MET A 1 -3.57 1.25 9.55
C MET A 1 -4.86 1.86 9.01
N THR A 2 -4.86 2.42 7.80
CA THR A 2 -6.03 3.08 7.21
C THR A 2 -7.09 2.03 6.88
N LYS A 3 -8.34 2.27 7.26
CA LYS A 3 -9.45 1.34 7.03
C LYS A 3 -9.61 1.12 5.51
N LYS A 4 -9.53 -0.13 5.06
CA LYS A 4 -9.70 -0.48 3.65
C LYS A 4 -11.18 -0.40 3.29
N GLU A 5 -11.54 0.57 2.47
CA GLU A 5 -12.91 0.72 1.97
C GLU A 5 -12.97 0.19 0.55
N ASN A 6 -13.97 -0.64 0.26
CA ASN A 6 -14.14 -1.12 -1.11
C ASN A 6 -14.71 0.00 -1.99
N TYR A 7 -14.52 -0.11 -3.31
CA TYR A 7 -15.06 0.86 -4.26
C TYR A 7 -16.56 1.14 -4.07
N ARG A 8 -17.36 0.17 -3.61
CA ARG A 8 -18.81 0.37 -3.39
C ARG A 8 -19.11 1.34 -2.27
N THR A 9 -18.27 1.35 -1.22
CA THR A 9 -18.38 2.28 -0.10
C THR A 9 -17.92 3.66 -0.54
N ILE A 10 -16.79 3.72 -1.24
CA ILE A 10 -16.23 4.95 -1.80
C ILE A 10 -17.22 5.61 -2.77
N VAL A 11 -17.91 4.85 -3.63
CA VAL A 11 -18.94 5.40 -4.53
C VAL A 11 -20.09 6.06 -3.77
N LYS A 12 -20.51 5.51 -2.62
CA LYS A 12 -21.59 6.11 -1.82
C LYS A 12 -21.20 7.48 -1.26
N GLU A 13 -19.95 7.60 -0.82
CA GLU A 13 -19.38 8.85 -0.30
C GLU A 13 -19.20 9.87 -1.43
N LEU A 14 -18.57 9.46 -2.54
CA LEU A 14 -18.37 10.32 -3.70
C LEU A 14 -19.68 10.84 -4.29
N LYS A 15 -20.77 10.06 -4.21
CA LYS A 15 -22.09 10.50 -4.69
C LYS A 15 -22.67 11.66 -3.85
N SER A 16 -22.34 11.71 -2.56
CA SER A 16 -22.69 12.82 -1.68
C SER A 16 -21.87 14.06 -2.01
N ASP A 17 -20.57 13.89 -2.21
CA ASP A 17 -19.62 14.99 -2.37
C ASP A 17 -19.61 15.57 -3.80
N TYR A 18 -19.89 14.72 -4.80
CA TYR A 18 -19.85 15.05 -6.22
C TYR A 18 -21.14 14.63 -6.95
N PRO A 19 -22.30 15.23 -6.63
CA PRO A 19 -23.60 14.82 -7.17
C PRO A 19 -23.76 15.06 -8.68
N LYS A 20 -22.85 15.82 -9.30
CA LYS A 20 -22.86 16.13 -10.74
C LYS A 20 -22.13 15.09 -11.59
N LEU A 21 -21.35 14.20 -10.98
CA LEU A 21 -20.64 13.16 -11.71
C LEU A 21 -21.61 12.04 -12.09
N SER A 22 -21.41 11.50 -13.29
CA SER A 22 -22.10 10.29 -13.73
C SER A 22 -21.67 9.09 -12.90
N GLU A 23 -22.50 8.04 -12.89
CA GLU A 23 -22.18 6.79 -12.20
C GLU A 23 -20.87 6.15 -12.71
N PHE A 24 -20.59 6.29 -14.01
CA PHE A 24 -19.34 5.82 -14.61
C PHE A 24 -18.12 6.58 -14.07
N GLU A 25 -18.20 7.91 -13.96
CA GLU A 25 -17.12 8.73 -13.42
C GLU A 25 -16.88 8.44 -11.92
N LEU A 26 -17.95 8.29 -11.15
CA LEU A 26 -17.88 7.94 -9.73
C LEU A 26 -17.22 6.57 -9.53
N LEU A 27 -17.62 5.56 -10.33
CA LEU A 27 -17.03 4.23 -10.27
C LEU A 27 -15.56 4.25 -10.66
N SER A 28 -15.21 4.98 -11.73
CA SER A 28 -13.84 5.13 -12.19
C SER A 28 -12.95 5.79 -11.14
N LEU A 29 -13.47 6.79 -10.42
CA LEU A 29 -12.75 7.45 -9.33
C LEU A 29 -12.60 6.52 -8.11
N ALA A 30 -13.66 5.81 -7.74
CA ALA A 30 -13.63 4.88 -6.61
C ALA A 30 -12.61 3.75 -6.80
N ILE A 31 -12.52 3.19 -8.01
CA ILE A 31 -11.50 2.17 -8.35
C ILE A 31 -10.08 2.74 -8.20
N GLN A 32 -9.86 3.98 -8.63
CA GLN A 32 -8.55 4.63 -8.50
C GLN A 32 -8.18 4.88 -7.04
N ILE A 33 -9.14 5.28 -6.21
CA ILE A 33 -8.95 5.47 -4.78
C ILE A 33 -8.63 4.12 -4.10
N GLU A 34 -9.42 3.07 -4.37
CA GLU A 34 -9.16 1.74 -3.80
C GLU A 34 -7.78 1.20 -4.21
N ARG A 35 -7.38 1.40 -5.48
CA ARG A 35 -6.04 1.04 -5.95
C ARG A 35 -4.96 1.79 -5.17
N ASN A 36 -5.11 3.10 -4.96
CA ASN A 36 -4.13 3.87 -4.20
C ASN A 36 -4.06 3.43 -2.74
N GLN A 37 -5.19 3.13 -2.09
CA GLN A 37 -5.22 2.58 -0.74
C GLN A 37 -4.49 1.23 -0.66
N ILE A 38 -4.62 0.36 -1.67
CA ILE A 38 -3.87 -0.91 -1.74
C ILE A 38 -2.36 -0.64 -1.87
N LEU A 39 -1.97 0.30 -2.73
CA LEU A 39 -0.56 0.67 -2.92
C LEU A 39 0.04 1.29 -1.65
N GLU A 40 -0.65 2.23 -1.02
CA GLU A 40 -0.21 2.84 0.24
C GLU A 40 -0.04 1.80 1.34
N ASN A 41 -1.04 0.93 1.53
CA ASN A 41 -0.94 -0.14 2.53
C ASN A 41 0.15 -1.18 2.20
N GLY A 42 0.42 -1.40 0.91
CA GLY A 42 1.46 -2.32 0.46
C GLY A 42 2.87 -1.76 0.56
N LEU A 43 3.04 -0.45 0.35
CA LEU A 43 4.33 0.23 0.23
C LEU A 43 4.78 0.96 1.51
N VAL A 44 3.86 1.27 2.43
CA VAL A 44 4.22 1.79 3.75
C VAL A 44 4.97 0.70 4.52
N VAL A 45 5.96 1.05 5.33
CA VAL A 45 6.69 0.17 6.25
C VAL A 45 6.11 0.42 7.64
N SER A 46 5.73 -0.64 8.39
CA SER A 46 5.15 -0.46 9.72
C SER A 46 6.23 -0.10 10.71
N SER A 47 6.01 0.95 11.49
CA SER A 47 6.89 1.32 12.60
C SER A 47 6.67 0.46 13.84
N ASP A 48 5.56 -0.28 13.90
CA ASP A 48 5.09 -0.97 15.10
C ASP A 48 5.36 -2.49 15.10
N ASP A 49 6.07 -3.02 14.08
CA ASP A 49 6.50 -4.43 13.94
C ASP A 49 5.39 -5.49 14.03
N SER A 50 4.15 -5.09 14.29
CA SER A 50 3.09 -6.00 14.74
C SER A 50 2.34 -6.65 13.57
N ASN A 51 2.36 -6.00 12.41
CA ASN A 51 1.77 -6.48 11.17
C ASN A 51 2.68 -6.10 10.00
N PRO A 52 3.41 -7.06 9.40
CA PRO A 52 4.26 -6.75 8.26
C PRO A 52 3.41 -6.22 7.12
N THR A 53 3.79 -5.06 6.59
CA THR A 53 3.20 -4.47 5.39
C THR A 53 3.58 -5.27 4.14
N GLY A 54 3.07 -4.87 2.97
CA GLY A 54 3.35 -5.59 1.72
C GLY A 54 4.85 -5.76 1.43
N LEU A 55 5.64 -4.69 1.56
CA LEU A 55 7.08 -4.75 1.36
C LEU A 55 7.80 -5.54 2.45
N GLU A 56 7.38 -5.42 3.70
CA GLU A 56 7.96 -6.18 4.82
C GLU A 56 7.68 -7.68 4.67
N ALA A 57 6.47 -8.06 4.24
CA ALA A 57 6.09 -9.44 3.96
C ALA A 57 6.91 -10.04 2.81
N ILE A 58 7.20 -9.26 1.77
CA ILE A 58 8.09 -9.67 0.68
C ILE A 58 9.53 -9.83 1.19
N ALA A 59 10.05 -8.87 1.97
CA ALA A 59 11.39 -8.94 2.54
C ALA A 59 11.56 -10.18 3.44
N ILE A 60 10.59 -10.46 4.32
CA ILE A 60 10.53 -11.66 5.15
C ILE A 60 10.53 -12.92 4.28
N SER A 61 9.71 -12.96 3.22
CA SER A 61 9.64 -14.10 2.29
C SER A 61 10.96 -14.34 1.53
N LEU A 62 11.76 -13.29 1.32
CA LEU A 62 13.09 -13.36 0.72
C LEU A 62 14.20 -13.69 1.73
N GLY A 63 13.86 -13.90 3.01
CA GLY A 63 14.80 -14.28 4.07
C GLY A 63 15.36 -13.12 4.89
N TYR A 64 14.95 -11.87 4.63
CA TYR A 64 15.32 -10.70 5.43
C TYR A 64 14.45 -10.64 6.69
N THR A 65 14.85 -11.37 7.73
CA THR A 65 14.08 -11.56 8.98
C THR A 65 14.70 -10.88 10.20
N ASP A 66 15.89 -10.30 10.07
CA ASP A 66 16.62 -9.73 11.19
C ASP A 66 16.07 -8.36 11.61
N LYS A 67 15.69 -8.26 12.88
CA LYS A 67 15.34 -7.01 13.59
C LYS A 67 16.54 -6.08 13.84
N GLN A 68 17.71 -6.36 13.26
CA GLN A 68 18.88 -5.48 13.38
C GLN A 68 18.77 -4.34 12.36
N LEU A 69 18.16 -3.25 12.84
CA LEU A 69 18.10 -1.93 12.24
C LEU A 69 19.50 -1.32 12.07
N SER A 70 20.23 -1.74 11.05
CA SER A 70 21.25 -0.89 10.41
C SER A 70 21.20 -0.94 8.89
N THR A 71 20.38 -1.83 8.32
CA THR A 71 20.28 -2.02 6.89
C THR A 71 19.06 -1.27 6.38
N THR A 72 19.29 -0.16 5.69
CA THR A 72 18.23 0.58 5.00
C THR A 72 17.82 -0.17 3.73
N ILE A 73 16.64 0.15 3.19
CA ILE A 73 16.20 -0.41 1.90
C ILE A 73 17.20 -0.10 0.77
N THR A 74 17.92 1.02 0.88
CA THR A 74 19.00 1.40 -0.04
C THR A 74 20.18 0.44 0.06
N ASP A 75 20.54 0.00 1.25
CA ASP A 75 21.64 -0.97 1.46
C ASP A 75 21.30 -2.34 0.86
N VAL A 76 20.04 -2.79 0.99
CA VAL A 76 19.55 -4.04 0.38
C VAL A 76 19.60 -3.96 -1.15
N LEU A 77 19.10 -2.87 -1.74
CA LEU A 77 19.11 -2.69 -3.19
C LEU A 77 20.55 -2.60 -3.74
N LEU A 78 21.47 -1.99 -2.98
CA LEU A 78 22.89 -1.93 -3.32
C LEU A 78 23.52 -3.33 -3.29
N ASP A 79 23.26 -4.14 -2.26
CA ASP A 79 23.77 -5.52 -2.16
C ASP A 79 23.25 -6.40 -3.30
N MET A 80 21.97 -6.27 -3.66
CA MET A 80 21.38 -6.97 -4.80
C MET A 80 22.00 -6.56 -6.14
N ALA A 81 22.31 -5.28 -6.32
CA ALA A 81 22.97 -4.80 -7.53
C ALA A 81 24.44 -5.24 -7.62
N ASN A 82 25.10 -5.40 -6.47
CA ASN A 82 26.52 -5.72 -6.35
C ASN A 82 26.82 -7.23 -6.32
N LYS A 83 25.84 -8.09 -5.97
CA LYS A 83 25.93 -9.54 -6.19
C LYS A 83 25.83 -9.87 -7.68
N ARG A 84 26.97 -9.77 -8.36
CA ARG A 84 27.22 -10.34 -9.70
C ARG A 84 28.41 -11.27 -9.66
#